data_AF-A0A7X6T0G3-F1
#
_entry.id   AF-A0A7X6T0G3-F1
#
_cell.length_a   1.000
_cell.length_b   1.000
_cell.length_c   1.000
_cell.angle_alpha   90.00
_cell.angle_beta   90.00
_cell.angle_gamma   90.00
#
_symmetry.space_group_name_H-M   'P 1'
#
loop_
_entity.id
_entity.type
_entity.pdbx_description
1 polymer ?
#
loop_
_entity_poly.entity_id
_entity_poly.type
_entity_poly.pdbx_seq_one_letter_code
_entity_poly.pdbx_strand_id
1 'polypeptide(L)'
;MNLLYFIYRVITSLVFLIFIIPFLLFVILSGRFRTHLFERFGFISRGPVQTPHGPLKIWVHAASLGEVRVANSIITSLKRLVPGCAVTLSTATEHG
;
A
#
# COMPACT_ATOMS: atom_id res chain seq x y z
N MET A 1 -2.72 4.25 41.92
CA MET A 1 -3.45 4.58 40.67
C MET A 1 -4.63 5.45 41.06
N ASN A 2 -4.71 6.69 40.58
CA ASN A 2 -5.81 7.59 40.95
C ASN A 2 -7.15 7.03 40.46
N LEU A 3 -8.22 7.12 41.27
CA LEU A 3 -9.55 6.60 40.93
C LEU A 3 -10.05 7.11 39.57
N LEU A 4 -9.81 8.38 39.27
CA LEU A 4 -10.12 9.01 37.98
C LEU A 4 -9.38 8.34 36.80
N TYR A 5 -8.13 7.96 36.99
CA TYR A 5 -7.35 7.27 35.96
C TYR A 5 -7.85 5.85 35.72
N PHE A 6 -8.28 5.15 36.77
CA PHE A 6 -8.91 3.84 36.64
C PHE A 6 -10.23 3.93 35.85
N ILE A 7 -11.10 4.88 36.21
CA ILE A 7 -12.37 5.12 35.50
C ILE A 7 -12.11 5.47 34.03
N TYR A 8 -11.17 6.39 33.77
CA TYR A 8 -10.78 6.75 32.41
C TYR A 8 -10.35 5.52 31.59
N ARG A 9 -9.49 4.66 32.16
CA ARG A 9 -9.00 3.46 31.49
C ARG A 9 -10.11 2.45 31.21
N VAL A 10 -11.03 2.25 32.15
CA VAL A 10 -12.17 1.34 31.98
C VAL A 10 -13.11 1.86 30.88
N ILE A 11 -13.51 3.14 30.96
CA ILE A 11 -14.42 3.74 29.97
C ILE A 11 -13.80 3.70 28.57
N THR A 12 -12.55 4.14 28.42
CA THR A 12 -11.87 4.13 27.11
C THR A 12 -11.72 2.72 26.55
N SER A 13 -11.39 1.73 27.39
CA SER A 13 -11.31 0.33 26.96
C SER A 13 -12.67 -0.23 26.53
N LEU A 14 -13.74 0.12 27.25
CA LEU A 14 -15.09 -0.32 26.94
C LEU A 14 -15.58 0.29 25.61
N VAL A 15 -15.38 1.60 25.44
CA VAL A 15 -15.66 2.31 24.20
C VAL A 15 -14.90 1.65 23.05
N PHE A 16 -13.60 1.43 23.18
CA PHE A 16 -12.80 0.76 22.16
C PHE A 16 -13.37 -0.61 21.78
N LEU A 17 -13.72 -1.45 22.76
CA LEU A 17 -14.26 -2.79 22.52
C LEU A 17 -15.63 -2.76 21.82
N ILE A 18 -16.48 -1.79 22.15
CA ILE A 18 -17.79 -1.61 21.52
C ILE A 18 -17.64 -1.16 20.06
N PHE A 19 -16.70 -0.26 19.77
CA PHE A 19 -16.54 0.30 18.42
C PHE A 19 -15.66 -0.55 17.49
N ILE A 20 -14.73 -1.35 18.02
CA ILE A 20 -13.81 -2.14 17.19
C ILE A 20 -14.54 -3.26 16.43
N ILE A 21 -15.55 -3.90 17.03
CA ILE A 21 -16.33 -4.98 16.41
C ILE A 21 -17.11 -4.50 15.17
N PRO A 22 -17.99 -3.46 15.26
CA PRO A 22 -18.70 -2.96 14.09
C PRO A 22 -17.75 -2.34 13.06
N PHE A 23 -16.65 -1.70 13.49
CA PHE A 23 -15.64 -1.19 12.58
C PHE A 23 -14.97 -2.31 11.77
N LEU A 24 -14.56 -3.40 12.44
CA LEU A 24 -13.95 -4.54 11.77
C LEU A 24 -14.95 -5.22 10.82
N LEU A 25 -16.22 -5.36 11.23
CA LEU A 25 -17.28 -5.88 10.36
C LEU A 25 -17.48 -4.98 9.13
N PHE A 26 -17.54 -3.66 9.31
CA PHE A 26 -17.64 -2.70 8.20
C PHE A 26 -16.48 -2.85 7.21
N VAL A 27 -15.25 -2.93 7.73
CA VAL A 27 -14.04 -3.14 6.93
C VAL A 27 -14.07 -4.46 6.15
N ILE A 28 -14.51 -5.55 6.80
CA ILE A 28 -14.62 -6.88 6.20
C ILE A 28 -15.72 -6.93 5.13
N LEU A 29 -16.87 -6.29 5.38
CA LEU A 29 -18.03 -6.28 4.46
C LEU A 29 -17.83 -5.32 3.28
N SER A 30 -17.20 -4.16 3.47
CA SER A 30 -16.99 -3.20 2.38
C SER A 30 -16.14 -3.76 1.23
N GLY A 31 -15.31 -4.79 1.47
CA GLY A 31 -14.54 -5.51 0.45
C GLY A 31 -13.40 -4.71 -0.19
N ARG A 32 -13.58 -3.39 -0.33
CA ARG A 32 -12.67 -2.40 -0.92
C ARG A 32 -11.34 -2.25 -0.18
N PHE A 33 -11.31 -2.54 1.12
CA PHE A 33 -10.11 -2.43 1.94
C PHE A 33 -9.37 -3.75 2.14
N ARG A 34 -9.93 -4.90 1.72
CA ARG A 34 -9.31 -6.20 2.01
C ARG A 34 -7.93 -6.31 1.38
N THR A 35 -7.78 -5.96 0.10
CA THR A 35 -6.50 -6.02 -0.62
C THR A 35 -5.43 -5.13 0.03
N HIS A 36 -5.76 -3.86 0.29
CA HIS A 36 -4.84 -2.90 0.92
C HIS A 36 -4.52 -3.22 2.39
N LEU A 37 -5.45 -3.82 3.14
CA LEU A 37 -5.18 -4.23 4.52
C LEU A 37 -4.24 -5.43 4.58
N PHE A 38 -4.43 -6.44 3.73
CA PHE A 38 -3.49 -7.55 3.64
C PHE A 38 -2.09 -7.06 3.25
N GLU A 39 -1.98 -6.12 2.31
CA GLU A 39 -0.71 -5.48 1.96
C GLU A 39 -0.05 -4.78 3.17
N ARG A 40 -0.83 -4.07 4.01
CA ARG A 40 -0.34 -3.44 5.25
C ARG A 40 0.12 -4.42 6.32
N PHE A 41 -0.47 -5.61 6.37
CA PHE A 41 -0.02 -6.72 7.23
C PHE A 41 1.16 -7.51 6.64
N GLY A 42 1.73 -7.06 5.52
CA GLY A 42 2.86 -7.70 4.86
C GLY A 42 2.48 -8.83 3.91
N PHE A 43 1.19 -9.12 3.76
CA PHE A 43 0.66 -10.02 2.73
C PHE A 43 0.49 -9.25 1.43
N ILE A 44 1.62 -8.91 0.82
CA ILE A 44 1.64 -8.38 -0.54
C ILE A 44 1.16 -9.51 -1.44
N SER A 45 -0.04 -9.37 -2.00
CA SER A 45 -0.52 -10.29 -3.01
C SER A 45 0.49 -10.24 -4.14
N ARG A 46 1.20 -11.36 -4.35
CA ARG A 46 2.02 -11.58 -5.53
C ARG A 46 1.05 -11.70 -6.72
N GLY A 47 0.41 -10.60 -7.10
CA GLY A 47 -0.03 -10.41 -8.47
C GLY A 47 1.18 -10.59 -9.40
N PRO A 48 1.02 -10.52 -10.72
CA PRO A 48 2.12 -10.72 -11.64
C PRO A 48 3.07 -9.52 -11.55
N VAL A 49 3.82 -9.42 -10.44
CA VAL A 49 5.16 -8.87 -10.40
C VAL A 49 5.92 -9.83 -11.29
N GLN A 50 5.79 -9.59 -12.60
CA GLN A 50 6.63 -10.20 -13.60
C GLN A 50 8.02 -9.88 -13.11
N THR A 51 8.68 -10.86 -12.49
CA THR A 51 10.07 -10.73 -12.08
C THR A 51 10.79 -10.27 -13.32
N PRO A 52 11.27 -9.02 -13.36
CA PRO A 52 11.70 -8.45 -14.63
C PRO A 52 12.89 -9.29 -15.12
N HIS A 53 12.68 -10.10 -16.15
CA HIS A 53 13.70 -10.94 -16.75
C HIS A 53 14.50 -10.06 -17.71
N GLY A 54 15.67 -9.65 -17.24
CA GLY A 54 16.63 -8.86 -18.01
C GLY A 54 17.92 -8.68 -17.21
N PRO A 55 19.06 -8.44 -17.87
CA PRO A 55 20.36 -8.30 -17.21
C PRO A 55 20.44 -7.04 -16.33
N LEU A 56 19.58 -6.05 -16.59
CA LEU A 56 19.54 -4.78 -15.86
C LEU A 56 18.14 -4.56 -15.27
N LYS A 57 18.07 -4.54 -13.93
CA LYS A 57 16.86 -4.30 -13.15
C LYS A 57 16.89 -2.88 -12.58
N ILE A 58 15.91 -2.07 -12.95
CA ILE A 58 15.83 -0.67 -12.50
C ILE A 58 14.53 -0.49 -11.74
N TRP A 59 14.64 -0.02 -10.50
CA TRP A 59 13.50 0.31 -9.68
C TRP A 59 13.31 1.81 -9.65
N VAL A 60 12.09 2.26 -9.95
CA VAL A 60 11.70 3.66 -9.90
C VAL A 60 10.52 3.77 -8.94
N HIS A 61 10.61 4.70 -7.98
CA HIS A 61 9.50 5.02 -7.09
C HIS A 61 8.96 6.40 -7.43
N ALA A 62 7.64 6.51 -7.60
CA ALA A 62 6.95 7.76 -7.88
C ALA A 62 5.83 7.94 -6.85
N ALA A 63 5.93 8.98 -6.03
CA ALA A 63 4.99 9.25 -4.95
C ALA A 63 3.79 10.08 -5.40
N SER A 64 3.88 10.72 -6.57
CA SER A 64 2.84 11.62 -7.12
C SER A 64 2.49 11.31 -8.58
N LEU A 65 1.27 11.63 -9.00
CA LEU A 65 0.81 11.48 -10.39
C LEU A 65 1.72 12.22 -11.39
N GLY A 66 2.22 13.40 -11.02
CA GLY A 66 3.18 14.14 -11.84
C GLY A 66 4.50 13.40 -12.02
N GLU A 67 5.00 12.79 -10.94
CA GLU A 67 6.23 11.99 -10.95
C GLU A 67 6.04 10.69 -11.75
N VAL A 68 4.88 10.04 -11.67
CA VAL A 68 4.53 8.87 -12.48
C VAL A 68 4.62 9.19 -13.97
N ARG A 69 4.11 10.36 -14.39
CA ARG A 69 4.12 10.78 -15.79
C ARG A 69 5.55 11.04 -16.29
N VAL A 70 6.38 11.66 -15.47
CA VAL A 70 7.81 11.88 -15.77
C VAL A 70 8.56 10.55 -15.82
N ALA A 71 8.35 9.68 -14.83
CA ALA A 71 8.94 8.35 -14.78
C ALA A 71 8.59 7.55 -16.03
N ASN A 72 7.34 7.58 -16.49
CA ASN A 72 6.94 6.86 -17.70
C ASN A 72 7.69 7.35 -18.97
N SER A 73 7.91 8.67 -19.10
CA SER A 73 8.69 9.25 -20.20
C SER A 73 10.16 8.78 -20.18
N ILE A 74 10.77 8.77 -18.99
CA ILE A 74 12.13 8.28 -18.77
C ILE A 74 12.22 6.78 -19.12
N ILE A 75 11.29 5.97 -18.62
CA ILE A 75 11.25 4.51 -18.86
C ILE A 75 11.11 4.22 -20.36
N THR A 76 10.26 4.96 -21.06
CA THR A 76 10.06 4.79 -22.51
C THR A 76 11.36 5.08 -23.28
N SER A 77 12.06 6.14 -22.90
CA SER A 77 13.35 6.50 -23.52
C SER A 77 14.43 5.47 -23.20
N LEU A 78 14.46 4.99 -21.94
CA LEU A 78 15.43 4.01 -21.46
C LEU A 78 15.27 2.65 -22.16
N LYS A 79 14.03 2.19 -22.39
CA LYS A 79 13.76 0.96 -23.14
C LYS A 79 14.22 1.03 -24.60
N ARG A 80 14.27 2.23 -25.20
CA ARG A 80 14.82 2.42 -26.55
C ARG A 80 16.34 2.35 -26.57
N LEU A 81 16.99 2.87 -25.52
CA LEU A 81 18.46 2.87 -25.39
C LEU A 81 19.01 1.50 -25.00
N VAL A 82 18.29 0.77 -24.14
CA VAL A 82 18.68 -0.56 -23.64
C VAL A 82 17.53 -1.54 -23.85
N PRO A 83 17.43 -2.14 -25.05
CA PRO A 83 16.44 -3.18 -25.32
C PRO A 83 16.71 -4.39 -24.41
N GLY A 84 15.72 -4.74 -23.58
CA GLY A 84 15.81 -5.81 -22.58
C GLY A 84 16.03 -5.35 -21.14
N CYS A 85 16.07 -4.03 -20.87
CA CYS A 85 16.03 -3.54 -19.48
C CYS A 85 14.68 -3.80 -18.83
N ALA A 86 14.73 -4.16 -17.56
CA ALA A 86 13.61 -4.69 -16.82
C ALA A 86 13.28 -3.68 -15.72
N VAL A 87 12.21 -2.89 -15.91
CA VAL A 87 11.90 -1.74 -15.04
C VAL A 87 10.65 -1.99 -14.21
N THR A 88 10.76 -1.77 -12.90
CA THR A 88 9.64 -1.83 -11.96
C THR A 88 9.35 -0.43 -11.44
N LEU A 89 8.10 0.04 -11.61
CA LEU A 89 7.62 1.30 -11.08
C LEU A 89 6.72 1.04 -9.87
N SER A 90 7.05 1.62 -8.72
CA SER A 90 6.21 1.59 -7.53
C SER A 90 5.52 2.94 -7.34
N THR A 91 4.19 2.96 -7.27
CA THR A 91 3.39 4.19 -7.12
C THR A 91 2.64 4.20 -5.78
N ALA A 92 2.49 5.38 -5.18
CA ALA A 92 1.74 5.55 -3.93
C ALA A 92 0.24 5.85 -4.16
N THR A 93 -0.14 6.25 -5.38
CA THR A 93 -1.50 6.65 -5.73
C THR A 93 -2.22 5.56 -6.52
N GLU A 94 -3.44 5.18 -6.10
CA GLU A 94 -4.31 4.21 -6.80
C GLU A 94 -4.64 4.61 -8.25
N HIS A 95 -4.50 5.89 -8.61
CA HIS A 95 -4.86 6.43 -9.93
C HIS A 95 -3.70 6.50 -10.93
N GLY A 96 -2.72 5.59 -10.81
CA GLY A 96 -1.63 5.43 -11.78
C GLY A 96 -2.06 4.68 -13.03
#